data_AF-A0A522AWN6-F1
#
_entry.id   AF-A0A522AWN6-F1
#
_cell.length_a   1.000
_cell.length_b   1.000
_cell.length_c   1.000
_cell.angle_alpha   90.00
_cell.angle_beta   90.00
_cell.angle_gamma   90.00
#
_symmetry.space_group_name_H-M   'P 1'
#
loop_
_entity.id
_entity.type
_entity.pdbx_description
1 polymer ?
#
loop_
_entity_poly.entity_id
_entity_poly.type
_entity_poly.pdbx_seq_one_letter_code
_entity_poly.pdbx_strand_id
1 'polypeptide(L)'
;MTTPVASATPGPGTRTGDAWGGLAAMLVALPSAIAFGLLIYSPLGPAYAAVGAMAGILGTIAIGLVAPVFGGTPRLISAPCAPAAAVIAALVLELLDPDSPKAGGGLQPEHILLLLALVAVLSGGLQFLFGAIGGGRLIKYIPYPVVAGYLSGVGVLIFLSQVPKLFGLPKGTALLTGLASPTFWKVPSVVVGIATMFV
;
A
#
# COMPACT_ATOMS: atom_id res chain seq x y z
N MET A 1 -22.96 -7.59 29.46
CA MET A 1 -22.09 -8.73 29.82
C MET A 1 -21.25 -9.10 28.60
N THR A 2 -20.03 -8.56 28.48
CA THR A 2 -19.08 -8.94 27.43
C THR A 2 -18.08 -9.89 28.08
N THR A 3 -18.08 -11.16 27.65
CA THR A 3 -17.06 -12.12 28.07
C THR A 3 -15.67 -11.57 27.71
N PRO A 4 -14.67 -11.68 28.60
CA PRO A 4 -13.32 -11.27 28.26
C PRO A 4 -12.82 -12.19 27.14
N VAL A 5 -12.45 -11.59 26.00
CA VAL A 5 -11.74 -12.29 24.94
C VAL A 5 -10.42 -12.76 25.55
N ALA A 6 -10.27 -14.07 25.75
CA ALA A 6 -9.03 -14.65 26.23
C ALA A 6 -7.90 -14.21 25.27
N SER A 7 -6.95 -13.43 25.77
CA SER A 7 -5.74 -13.10 25.03
C SER A 7 -4.91 -14.37 24.93
N ALA A 8 -5.18 -15.18 23.90
CA ALA A 8 -4.34 -16.33 23.58
C ALA A 8 -2.94 -15.79 23.32
N THR A 9 -2.06 -15.92 24.30
CA THR A 9 -0.66 -15.56 24.13
C THR A 9 -0.12 -16.45 23.02
N PRO A 10 0.34 -15.84 21.92
CA PRO A 10 0.87 -16.60 20.80
C PRO A 10 2.01 -17.51 21.30
N GLY A 11 1.82 -18.84 21.23
CA GLY A 11 2.86 -19.81 21.60
C GLY A 11 4.19 -19.57 20.85
N PRO A 12 5.33 -20.03 21.40
CA PRO A 12 6.65 -19.73 20.86
C PRO A 12 6.75 -20.17 19.39
N GLY A 13 7.18 -19.26 18.52
CA GLY A 13 7.43 -19.56 17.11
C GLY A 13 8.52 -20.61 16.98
N THR A 14 8.32 -21.60 16.11
CA THR A 14 9.38 -22.51 15.71
C THR A 14 10.21 -21.83 14.63
N ARG A 15 11.54 -22.08 14.59
CA ARG A 15 12.40 -21.51 13.53
C ARG A 15 11.89 -21.82 12.12
N THR A 16 11.32 -23.01 11.95
CA THR A 16 10.67 -23.43 10.70
C THR A 16 9.41 -22.62 10.42
N GLY A 17 8.58 -22.36 11.43
CA GLY A 17 7.39 -21.51 11.33
C GLY A 17 7.74 -20.06 10.99
N ASP A 18 8.80 -19.51 11.60
CA ASP A 18 9.28 -18.16 11.31
C ASP A 18 9.82 -18.06 9.88
N ALA A 19 10.56 -19.07 9.41
CA ALA A 19 11.04 -19.13 8.03
C ALA A 19 9.90 -19.18 7.02
N TRP A 20 8.88 -20.01 7.27
CA TRP A 20 7.72 -20.12 6.39
C TRP A 20 6.85 -18.86 6.42
N GLY A 21 6.69 -18.26 7.61
CA GLY A 21 5.99 -16.99 7.79
C GLY A 21 6.69 -15.84 7.06
N GLY A 22 8.02 -15.76 7.15
CA GLY A 22 8.83 -14.78 6.44
C GLY A 22 8.76 -14.95 4.91
N LEU A 23 8.79 -16.19 4.42
CA LEU A 23 8.61 -16.48 2.99
C LEU A 23 7.22 -16.07 2.50
N ALA A 24 6.16 -16.47 3.22
CA ALA A 24 4.79 -16.10 2.87
C ALA A 24 4.58 -14.57 2.89
N ALA A 25 5.15 -13.90 3.89
CA ALA A 25 5.16 -12.45 3.98
C ALA A 25 5.83 -11.79 2.77
N MET A 26 7.00 -12.28 2.37
CA MET A 26 7.78 -11.78 1.25
C MET A 26 7.01 -11.90 -0.07
N LEU A 27 6.32 -13.02 -0.30
CA LEU A 27 5.51 -13.25 -1.51
C LEU A 27 4.36 -12.25 -1.66
N VAL A 28 3.87 -11.66 -0.56
CA VAL A 28 2.80 -10.64 -0.58
C VAL A 28 3.38 -9.22 -0.56
N ALA A 29 4.46 -9.00 0.19
CA ALA A 29 5.08 -7.69 0.34
C ALA A 29 5.83 -7.24 -0.92
N LEU A 30 6.50 -8.14 -1.64
CA LEU A 30 7.30 -7.76 -2.81
C LEU A 30 6.43 -7.23 -3.97
N PRO A 31 5.34 -7.89 -4.39
CA PRO A 31 4.50 -7.38 -5.47
C PRO A 31 3.81 -6.06 -5.10
N SER A 32 3.38 -5.92 -3.85
CA SER A 32 2.75 -4.67 -3.37
C SER A 32 3.75 -3.52 -3.33
N ALA A 33 5.01 -3.77 -2.92
CA ALA A 33 6.08 -2.79 -2.96
C ALA A 33 6.34 -2.24 -4.37
N ILE A 34 6.43 -3.12 -5.36
CA ILE A 34 6.59 -2.75 -6.77
C ILE A 34 5.40 -1.91 -7.23
N ALA A 35 4.17 -2.36 -6.93
CA ALA A 35 2.95 -1.68 -7.32
C ALA A 35 2.86 -0.26 -6.74
N PHE A 36 3.20 -0.07 -5.47
CA PHE A 36 3.17 1.25 -4.83
C PHE A 36 4.31 2.16 -5.30
N GLY A 37 5.50 1.61 -5.55
CA GLY A 37 6.58 2.35 -6.20
C GLY A 37 6.19 2.84 -7.59
N LEU A 38 5.57 1.97 -8.40
CA LEU A 38 5.02 2.36 -9.70
C LEU A 38 3.90 3.40 -9.57
N LEU A 39 3.01 3.26 -8.59
CA LEU A 39 1.91 4.20 -8.36
C LEU A 39 2.43 5.63 -8.11
N ILE A 40 3.52 5.77 -7.35
CA ILE A 40 4.10 7.08 -7.01
C ILE A 40 4.85 7.69 -8.19
N TYR A 41 5.64 6.90 -8.92
CA TYR A 41 6.60 7.43 -9.90
C TYR A 41 6.08 7.43 -11.35
N SER A 42 5.10 6.57 -11.69
CA SER A 42 4.55 6.53 -13.06
C SER A 42 3.95 7.85 -13.55
N PRO A 43 3.34 8.70 -12.69
CA PRO A 43 2.87 10.02 -13.11
C PRO A 43 3.97 10.95 -13.64
N LEU A 44 5.22 10.77 -13.19
CA LEU A 44 6.38 11.57 -13.64
C LEU A 44 6.80 11.26 -15.09
N GLY A 45 6.29 10.16 -15.66
CA GLY A 45 6.56 9.72 -17.02
C GLY A 45 7.09 8.28 -17.09
N PRO A 46 7.06 7.67 -18.29
CA PRO A 46 7.41 6.25 -18.47
C PRO A 46 8.87 5.92 -18.09
N ALA A 47 9.78 6.89 -18.22
CA ALA A 47 11.18 6.71 -17.83
C ALA A 47 11.36 6.51 -16.31
N TYR A 48 10.45 7.03 -15.48
CA TYR A 48 10.52 6.96 -14.02
C TYR A 48 9.82 5.73 -13.44
N ALA A 49 9.04 5.00 -14.23
CA ALA A 49 8.35 3.80 -13.76
C ALA A 49 9.33 2.73 -13.25
N ALA A 50 10.42 2.48 -13.99
CA ALA A 50 11.45 1.52 -13.56
C ALA A 50 12.14 1.96 -12.26
N VAL A 51 12.41 3.26 -12.12
CA VAL A 51 12.99 3.85 -10.90
C VAL A 51 12.04 3.67 -9.73
N GLY A 52 10.74 3.92 -9.91
CA GLY A 52 9.72 3.70 -8.89
C GLY A 52 9.61 2.25 -8.43
N ALA A 53 9.59 1.31 -9.38
CA ALA A 53 9.60 -0.12 -9.05
C ALA A 53 10.83 -0.50 -8.21
N MET A 54 12.00 -0.01 -8.60
CA MET A 54 13.26 -0.24 -7.87
C MET A 54 13.21 0.38 -6.46
N ALA A 55 12.72 1.61 -6.34
CA ALA A 55 12.56 2.30 -5.07
C ALA A 55 11.64 1.55 -4.11
N GLY A 56 10.53 0.99 -4.62
CA GLY A 56 9.63 0.13 -3.85
C GLY A 56 10.31 -1.14 -3.33
N ILE A 57 11.03 -1.85 -4.20
CA ILE A 57 11.77 -3.08 -3.84
C ILE A 57 12.83 -2.76 -2.78
N LEU A 58 13.69 -1.78 -3.04
CA LEU A 58 14.77 -1.41 -2.13
C LEU A 58 14.24 -0.90 -0.79
N GLY A 59 13.18 -0.09 -0.80
CA GLY A 59 12.54 0.40 0.43
C GLY A 59 11.94 -0.74 1.28
N THR A 60 11.32 -1.73 0.64
CA THR A 60 10.75 -2.89 1.35
C THR A 60 11.81 -3.83 1.88
N ILE A 61 12.91 -4.02 1.16
CA ILE A 61 14.08 -4.76 1.67
C ILE A 61 14.66 -4.01 2.89
N ALA A 62 14.87 -2.70 2.76
CA ALA A 62 15.44 -1.88 3.84
C ALA A 62 14.56 -1.94 5.10
N ILE A 63 13.24 -1.72 4.99
CA ILE A 63 12.36 -1.76 6.16
C ILE A 63 12.26 -3.18 6.75
N GLY A 64 12.27 -4.22 5.92
CA GLY A 64 12.23 -5.62 6.38
C GLY A 64 13.48 -6.05 7.15
N LEU A 65 14.64 -5.44 6.86
CA LEU A 65 15.89 -5.66 7.59
C LEU A 65 16.02 -4.77 8.81
N VAL A 66 15.64 -3.48 8.70
CA VAL A 66 15.85 -2.47 9.73
C VAL A 66 14.81 -2.58 10.84
N ALA A 67 13.52 -2.69 10.50
CA ALA A 67 12.44 -2.71 11.50
C ALA A 67 12.62 -3.79 12.60
N PRO A 68 12.93 -5.06 12.31
CA PRO A 68 13.08 -6.07 13.37
C PRO A 68 14.25 -5.80 14.32
N VAL A 69 15.28 -5.06 13.89
CA VAL A 69 16.42 -4.67 14.75
C VAL A 69 16.00 -3.68 15.84
N PHE A 70 15.06 -2.78 15.52
CA PHE A 70 14.55 -1.78 16.45
C PHE A 70 13.34 -2.25 17.27
N GLY A 71 13.00 -3.55 17.17
CA GLY A 71 11.89 -4.18 17.87
C GLY A 71 10.61 -4.28 17.03
N GLY A 72 9.67 -5.09 17.49
CA GLY A 72 8.43 -5.33 16.78
C GLY A 72 7.41 -6.11 17.60
N THR A 73 6.19 -6.18 17.09
CA THR A 73 5.13 -7.00 17.69
C THR A 73 5.23 -8.43 17.13
N PRO A 74 5.17 -9.48 17.96
CA PRO A 74 5.19 -10.85 17.49
C PRO A 74 4.18 -11.08 16.36
N ARG A 75 4.62 -11.70 15.27
CA ARG A 75 3.82 -12.07 14.08
C ARG A 75 3.34 -10.91 13.21
N LEU A 76 3.72 -9.66 13.50
CA LEU A 76 3.49 -8.54 12.58
C LEU A 76 4.67 -8.38 11.60
N ILE A 77 4.34 -7.95 10.38
CA ILE A 77 5.30 -7.73 9.30
C ILE A 77 5.32 -6.23 8.99
N SER A 78 6.51 -5.67 8.84
CA SER A 78 6.70 -4.32 8.29
C SER A 78 6.64 -4.38 6.77
N ALA A 79 5.62 -3.77 6.19
CA ALA A 79 5.34 -3.80 4.76
C ALA A 79 4.87 -2.40 4.29
N PRO A 80 4.98 -2.09 2.99
CA PRO A 80 4.53 -0.81 2.47
C PRO A 80 3.00 -0.67 2.56
N CYS A 81 2.53 0.57 2.70
CA CYS A 81 1.14 0.90 3.02
C CYS A 81 0.43 1.58 1.84
N ALA A 82 -0.72 1.04 1.41
CA ALA A 82 -1.47 1.54 0.25
C ALA A 82 -1.99 2.99 0.42
N PRO A 83 -2.65 3.38 1.53
CA PRO A 83 -3.04 4.77 1.75
C PRO A 83 -1.87 5.75 1.71
N ALA A 84 -0.73 5.40 2.32
CA ALA A 84 0.45 6.27 2.30
C ALA A 84 0.98 6.46 0.88
N ALA A 85 1.05 5.39 0.09
CA ALA A 85 1.44 5.47 -1.32
C ALA A 85 0.47 6.31 -2.15
N ALA A 86 -0.85 6.20 -1.90
CA ALA A 86 -1.86 7.00 -2.57
C ALA A 86 -1.72 8.50 -2.24
N VAL A 87 -1.45 8.86 -0.99
CA VAL A 87 -1.20 10.26 -0.58
C VAL A 87 0.03 10.82 -1.28
N ILE A 88 1.12 10.05 -1.35
CA ILE A 88 2.33 10.49 -2.05
C ILE A 88 2.08 10.60 -3.56
N ALA A 89 1.36 9.65 -4.17
CA ALA A 89 1.02 9.73 -5.60
C ALA A 89 0.12 10.94 -5.91
N ALA A 90 -0.84 11.25 -5.04
CA ALA A 90 -1.66 12.45 -5.16
C ALA A 90 -0.82 13.73 -5.04
N LEU A 91 0.15 13.75 -4.12
CA LEU A 91 1.11 14.86 -4.02
C LEU A 91 1.93 15.01 -5.31
N VAL A 92 2.41 13.92 -5.91
CA VAL A 92 3.13 13.98 -7.20
C VAL A 92 2.25 14.56 -8.30
N LEU A 93 0.99 14.13 -8.39
CA LEU A 93 0.04 14.66 -9.38
C LEU A 93 -0.20 16.16 -9.18
N GLU A 94 -0.37 16.60 -7.94
CA GLU A 94 -0.56 18.02 -7.59
C GLU A 94 0.68 18.86 -7.95
N LEU A 95 1.89 18.35 -7.70
CA LEU A 95 3.14 19.07 -8.01
C LEU A 95 3.46 19.10 -9.51
N LEU A 96 2.91 18.17 -10.30
CA LEU A 96 3.01 18.17 -11.76
C LEU A 96 2.01 19.12 -12.41
N ASP A 97 0.90 19.43 -11.75
CA ASP A 97 -0.19 20.22 -12.31
C ASP A 97 0.26 21.67 -12.56
N PRO A 98 0.29 22.13 -13.83
CA PRO A 98 0.65 23.50 -14.18
C PRO A 98 -0.22 24.56 -13.51
N ASP A 99 -1.48 24.22 -13.22
CA ASP A 99 -2.46 25.12 -12.66
C ASP A 99 -2.58 24.98 -11.13
N SER A 100 -1.70 24.19 -10.48
CA SER A 100 -1.78 23.99 -9.03
C SER A 100 -1.56 25.31 -8.27
N PRO A 101 -2.55 25.77 -7.50
CA PRO A 101 -2.44 26.98 -6.70
C PRO A 101 -1.47 26.81 -5.50
N LYS A 102 -1.12 25.57 -5.15
CA LYS A 102 -0.22 25.25 -4.02
C LYS A 102 1.25 25.13 -4.45
N ALA A 103 1.49 24.63 -5.66
CA ALA A 103 2.84 24.45 -6.19
C ALA A 103 3.41 25.74 -6.82
N GLY A 104 2.55 26.71 -7.14
CA GLY A 104 2.96 27.95 -7.84
C GLY A 104 3.30 27.71 -9.31
N GLY A 105 2.83 26.60 -9.88
CA GLY A 105 3.16 26.10 -11.21
C GLY A 105 3.65 24.65 -11.20
N GLY A 106 3.56 23.98 -12.34
CA GLY A 106 3.99 22.59 -12.51
C GLY A 106 5.52 22.48 -12.41
N LEU A 107 6.00 21.65 -11.49
CA LEU A 107 7.43 21.42 -11.30
C LEU A 107 7.98 20.37 -12.26
N GLN A 108 9.27 20.50 -12.58
CA GLN A 108 9.97 19.46 -13.33
C GLN A 108 10.13 18.19 -12.48
N PRO A 109 10.10 16.99 -13.09
CA PRO A 109 10.20 15.72 -12.37
C PRO A 109 11.39 15.60 -11.42
N GLU A 110 12.55 16.15 -11.78
CA GLU A 110 13.76 16.17 -10.96
C GLU A 110 13.58 16.91 -9.62
N HIS A 111 12.87 18.04 -9.61
CA HIS A 111 12.53 18.76 -8.39
C HIS A 111 11.54 17.98 -7.53
N ILE A 112 10.57 17.31 -8.16
CA ILE A 112 9.59 16.47 -7.46
C ILE A 112 10.29 15.31 -6.75
N LEU A 113 11.27 14.67 -7.40
CA LEU A 113 12.06 13.59 -6.77
C LEU A 113 12.79 14.06 -5.51
N LEU A 114 13.38 15.25 -5.53
CA LEU A 114 14.02 15.85 -4.36
C LEU A 114 13.00 16.15 -3.25
N LEU A 115 11.82 16.66 -3.60
CA LEU A 115 10.73 16.90 -2.65
C LEU A 115 10.23 15.59 -2.04
N LEU A 116 10.10 14.52 -2.83
CA LEU A 116 9.73 13.20 -2.32
C LEU A 116 10.76 12.66 -1.33
N ALA A 117 12.06 12.82 -1.62
CA ALA A 117 13.12 12.45 -0.69
C ALA A 117 13.05 13.27 0.61
N LEU A 118 12.80 14.58 0.51
CA LEU A 118 12.62 15.45 1.67
C LEU A 118 11.41 15.03 2.51
N VAL A 119 10.27 14.75 1.88
CA VAL A 119 9.06 14.23 2.55
C VAL A 119 9.37 12.91 3.26
N ALA A 120 10.12 12.01 2.64
CA ALA A 120 10.51 10.74 3.25
C ALA A 120 11.39 10.95 4.50
N VAL A 121 12.38 11.83 4.44
CA VAL A 121 13.25 12.15 5.57
C VAL A 121 12.47 12.84 6.70
N LEU A 122 11.64 13.83 6.37
CA LEU A 122 10.84 14.56 7.36
C LEU A 122 9.80 13.66 8.02
N SER A 123 9.08 12.85 7.24
CA SER A 123 8.10 11.89 7.79
C SER A 123 8.76 10.81 8.65
N GLY A 124 9.90 10.27 8.23
CA GLY A 124 10.71 9.36 9.05
C GLY A 124 11.20 9.99 10.35
N GLY A 125 11.68 11.24 10.29
CA GLY A 125 12.08 12.00 11.47
C GLY A 125 10.92 12.26 12.44
N LEU A 126 9.75 12.66 11.91
CA LEU A 126 8.53 12.79 12.71
C LEU A 126 8.08 11.45 13.30
N GLN A 127 8.18 10.36 12.54
CA GLN A 127 7.83 9.02 13.04
C GLN A 127 8.77 8.58 14.17
N PHE A 128 10.07 8.86 14.07
CA PHE A 128 11.03 8.62 15.14
C PHE A 128 10.70 9.46 16.37
N LEU A 129 10.39 10.75 16.20
CA LEU A 129 10.00 11.64 17.28
C LEU A 129 8.72 11.14 17.99
N PHE A 130 7.68 10.79 17.23
CA PHE A 130 6.45 10.24 17.78
C PHE A 130 6.66 8.89 18.48
N GLY A 131 7.58 8.06 17.96
CA GLY A 131 8.01 6.84 18.63
C GLY A 131 8.68 7.12 19.97
N ALA A 132 9.62 8.06 20.02
CA ALA A 132 10.39 8.43 21.20
C ALA A 132 9.51 8.99 22.33
N ILE A 133 8.49 9.80 22.02
CA ILE A 133 7.56 10.33 23.02
C ILE A 133 6.45 9.34 23.41
N GLY A 134 6.45 8.12 22.85
CA GLY A 134 5.44 7.10 23.13
C GLY A 134 4.07 7.38 22.50
N GLY A 135 4.03 8.10 21.38
CA GLY A 135 2.81 8.43 20.63
C GLY A 135 1.99 7.22 20.19
N GLY A 136 2.64 6.06 20.02
CA GLY A 136 1.94 4.78 19.77
C GLY A 136 0.93 4.40 20.86
N ARG A 137 1.07 4.91 22.09
CA ARG A 137 0.10 4.70 23.19
C ARG A 137 -1.27 5.29 22.89
N LEU A 138 -1.38 6.22 21.95
CA LEU A 138 -2.66 6.83 21.57
C LEU A 138 -3.58 5.85 20.83
N ILE A 139 -3.05 4.77 20.25
CA ILE A 139 -3.84 3.80 19.49
C ILE A 139 -4.97 3.18 20.33
N LYS A 140 -4.79 3.09 21.65
CA LYS A 140 -5.80 2.58 22.59
C LYS A 140 -7.06 3.44 22.69
N TYR A 141 -7.00 4.70 22.25
CA TYR A 141 -8.12 5.63 22.24
C TYR A 141 -8.90 5.62 20.93
N ILE A 142 -8.43 4.90 19.91
CA ILE A 142 -9.16 4.77 18.64
C ILE A 142 -10.36 3.84 18.88
N PRO A 143 -11.61 4.30 18.68
CA PRO A 143 -12.78 3.47 18.88
C PRO A 143 -12.80 2.27 17.93
N TYR A 144 -13.25 1.11 18.41
CA TYR A 144 -13.42 -0.09 17.58
C TYR A 144 -14.21 0.15 16.27
N PRO A 145 -15.31 0.94 16.26
CA PRO A 145 -16.02 1.26 15.03
C PRO A 145 -15.16 1.94 13.95
N VAL A 146 -14.16 2.74 14.33
CA VAL A 146 -13.26 3.41 13.38
C VAL A 146 -12.34 2.39 12.71
N VAL A 147 -11.75 1.48 13.50
CA VAL A 147 -10.87 0.43 12.97
C VAL A 147 -11.65 -0.53 12.09
N ALA A 148 -12.83 -0.97 12.55
CA ALA A 148 -13.70 -1.87 11.79
C ALA A 148 -14.19 -1.22 10.48
N GLY A 149 -14.59 0.06 10.52
CA GLY A 149 -15.01 0.82 9.35
C GLY A 149 -13.87 1.01 8.35
N TYR A 150 -12.66 1.35 8.82
CA TYR A 150 -11.48 1.48 7.96
C TYR A 150 -11.13 0.16 7.28
N LEU A 151 -11.04 -0.95 8.01
CA LEU A 151 -10.74 -2.26 7.44
C LEU A 151 -11.81 -2.74 6.46
N SER A 152 -13.09 -2.50 6.76
CA SER A 152 -14.20 -2.85 5.86
C SER A 152 -14.16 -2.00 4.58
N GLY A 153 -13.90 -0.70 4.70
CA GLY A 153 -13.74 0.21 3.58
C GLY A 153 -12.57 -0.18 2.68
N VAL A 154 -11.41 -0.52 3.26
CA VAL A 154 -10.25 -1.04 2.52
C VAL A 154 -10.61 -2.36 1.82
N GLY A 155 -11.33 -3.27 2.48
CA GLY A 155 -11.80 -4.51 1.87
C GLY A 155 -12.69 -4.27 0.64
N VAL A 156 -13.65 -3.35 0.74
CA VAL A 156 -14.52 -2.95 -0.38
C VAL A 156 -13.71 -2.30 -1.50
N LEU A 157 -12.77 -1.40 -1.19
CA LEU A 157 -11.89 -0.76 -2.17
C LEU A 157 -11.03 -1.80 -2.92
N ILE A 158 -10.46 -2.76 -2.19
CA ILE A 158 -9.70 -3.87 -2.79
C ILE A 158 -10.59 -4.66 -3.74
N PHE A 159 -11.78 -5.07 -3.30
CA PHE A 159 -12.73 -5.82 -4.12
C PHE A 159 -13.08 -5.05 -5.41
N LEU A 160 -13.55 -3.80 -5.27
CA LEU A 160 -13.93 -2.95 -6.41
C LEU A 160 -12.77 -2.70 -7.37
N SER A 161 -11.52 -2.62 -6.88
CA SER A 161 -10.34 -2.44 -7.73
C SER A 161 -9.96 -3.68 -8.55
N GLN A 162 -10.44 -4.88 -8.17
CA GLN A 162 -10.22 -6.09 -8.95
C GLN A 162 -11.32 -6.36 -9.98
N VAL A 163 -12.54 -5.84 -9.77
CA VAL A 163 -13.68 -6.05 -10.70
C VAL A 163 -13.34 -5.69 -12.16
N PRO A 164 -12.73 -4.53 -12.49
CA PRO A 164 -12.36 -4.23 -13.87
C PRO A 164 -11.39 -5.23 -14.49
N LYS A 165 -10.47 -5.77 -13.69
CA LYS A 165 -9.47 -6.75 -14.14
C LYS A 165 -10.10 -8.11 -14.41
N LEU A 166 -11.08 -8.51 -13.58
CA LEU A 166 -11.85 -9.73 -13.77
C LEU A 166 -12.57 -9.73 -15.12
N PHE A 167 -13.17 -8.60 -15.50
CA PHE A 167 -13.85 -8.44 -16.79
C PHE A 167 -12.92 -8.07 -17.95
N GLY A 168 -11.63 -7.84 -17.69
CA GLY A 168 -10.64 -7.47 -18.70
C GLY A 168 -10.89 -6.11 -19.35
N LEU A 169 -11.47 -5.17 -18.59
CA LEU A 169 -11.87 -3.85 -19.09
C LEU A 169 -10.65 -3.02 -19.53
N PRO A 170 -10.79 -2.17 -20.57
CA PRO A 170 -9.75 -1.22 -20.98
C PRO A 170 -9.30 -0.30 -19.84
N LYS A 171 -8.01 0.10 -19.84
CA LYS A 171 -7.49 1.04 -18.84
C LYS A 171 -8.21 2.40 -18.96
N GLY A 172 -8.64 2.96 -17.84
CA GLY A 172 -9.32 4.27 -17.80
C GLY A 172 -10.85 4.22 -17.97
N THR A 173 -11.46 3.05 -18.21
CA THR A 173 -12.93 2.95 -18.21
C THR A 173 -13.47 3.05 -16.79
N ALA A 174 -14.45 3.92 -16.58
CA ALA A 174 -15.20 3.97 -15.33
C ALA A 174 -15.88 2.61 -15.07
N LEU A 175 -15.85 2.16 -13.80
CA LEU A 175 -16.36 0.86 -13.38
C LEU A 175 -17.81 0.62 -13.84
N LEU A 176 -18.68 1.61 -13.61
CA LEU A 176 -20.10 1.54 -13.96
C LEU A 176 -20.29 1.40 -15.47
N THR A 177 -19.58 2.21 -16.27
CA THR A 177 -19.66 2.18 -17.73
C THR A 177 -19.17 0.87 -18.29
N GLY A 178 -18.05 0.34 -17.77
CA GLY A 178 -17.48 -0.92 -18.23
C GLY A 178 -18.30 -2.16 -17.83
N LEU A 179 -18.97 -2.14 -16.67
CA LEU A 179 -19.92 -3.19 -16.29
C LEU A 179 -21.22 -3.14 -17.10
N ALA A 180 -21.70 -1.94 -17.44
CA ALA A 180 -22.93 -1.76 -18.21
C ALA A 180 -22.78 -2.12 -19.70
N SER A 181 -21.56 -2.30 -20.21
CA SER A 181 -21.28 -2.59 -21.62
C SER A 181 -20.61 -3.97 -21.78
N PRO A 182 -21.41 -5.03 -22.07
CA PRO A 182 -20.90 -6.39 -22.27
C PRO A 182 -19.87 -6.50 -23.41
N THR A 183 -19.83 -5.53 -24.32
CA THR A 183 -18.87 -5.46 -25.42
C THR A 183 -17.42 -5.27 -24.96
N PHE A 184 -17.18 -4.69 -23.77
CA PHE A 184 -15.82 -4.56 -23.23
C PHE A 184 -15.35 -5.79 -22.47
N TRP A 185 -16.21 -6.79 -22.27
CA TRP A 185 -15.89 -7.94 -21.44
C TRP A 185 -15.03 -8.94 -22.22
N LYS A 186 -13.86 -9.25 -21.67
CA LYS A 186 -12.99 -10.28 -22.22
C LYS A 186 -13.30 -11.62 -21.57
N VAL A 187 -13.96 -12.50 -22.31
CA VAL A 187 -14.26 -13.88 -21.89
C VAL A 187 -13.04 -14.59 -21.30
N PRO A 188 -11.82 -14.50 -21.87
CA PRO A 188 -10.65 -15.15 -21.29
C PRO A 188 -10.31 -14.66 -19.87
N SER A 189 -10.43 -13.36 -19.61
CA SER A 189 -10.16 -12.78 -18.29
C SER A 189 -11.16 -13.25 -17.25
N VAL A 190 -12.44 -13.34 -17.63
CA VAL A 190 -13.52 -13.82 -16.76
C VAL A 190 -13.31 -15.30 -16.42
N VAL A 191 -12.99 -16.13 -17.41
CA VAL A 191 -12.74 -17.57 -17.21
C VAL A 191 -11.55 -17.79 -16.27
N VAL A 192 -10.42 -17.10 -16.51
CA VAL A 192 -9.23 -17.20 -15.65
C VAL A 192 -9.56 -16.75 -14.23
N GLY A 193 -10.27 -15.64 -14.08
CA GLY A 193 -10.63 -15.12 -12.76
C GLY A 193 -11.56 -16.05 -11.99
N ILE A 194 -12.59 -16.60 -12.64
CA ILE A 194 -13.50 -17.59 -12.03
C ILE A 194 -12.72 -18.86 -11.64
N ALA A 195 -11.89 -19.39 -12.55
CA ALA A 195 -11.08 -20.57 -12.25
C ALA A 195 -10.16 -20.35 -11.04
N THR A 196 -9.57 -19.16 -10.92
CA THR A 196 -8.71 -18.79 -9.77
C THR A 196 -9.49 -18.69 -8.46
N MET A 197 -10.79 -18.41 -8.47
CA MET A 197 -11.60 -18.38 -7.24
C MET A 197 -11.95 -19.78 -6.71
N PHE A 198 -11.89 -20.81 -7.56
CA PHE A 198 -12.27 -22.19 -7.24
C PHE A 198 -11.08 -23.13 -6.96
N VAL A 199 -9.85 -22.64 -7.13
CA VAL A 199 -8.59 -23.35 -6.83
C VAL A 199 -7.97 -22.77 -5.57
#